data_AF-A0A5C7UZW8-F1
#
_entry.id   AF-A0A5C7UZW8-F1
#
_cell.length_a   1.000
_cell.length_b   1.000
_cell.length_c   1.000
_cell.angle_alpha   90.00
_cell.angle_beta   90.00
_cell.angle_gamma   90.00
#
_symmetry.space_group_name_H-M   'P 1'
#
loop_
_entity.id
_entity.type
_entity.pdbx_description
1 polymer ?
#
loop_
_entity_poly.entity_id
_entity_poly.type
_entity_poly.pdbx_seq_one_letter_code
_entity_poly.pdbx_strand_id
1 'polypeptide(L)'
;MSLLLSFALSTALAAPTPSCEWQFGRLPRQEGDLGLQVEAFQDLPAAQREALARRVRQLRFDDVVVIARDGITGQQAYEASLRDMQLGSQHCAEVTRSSWPEDAHERALLFCEGVACVVVTTQSRQLARVSLLPPDAMDQALDELARHPTATGAASVWAPRRVLVGARAGLSDVEVGKIASVHGGKARRLGPPGVFAIELPANASEKAVAATLSRHPQLKFAELDRLATPALAPN
;
A
#
# COMPACT_ATOMS: atom_id res chain seq x y z
N MET A 1 54.36 24.38 -21.63
CA MET A 1 53.64 25.13 -20.59
C MET A 1 52.52 24.23 -20.08
N SER A 2 52.70 23.60 -18.92
CA SER A 2 51.68 22.75 -18.29
C SER A 2 50.85 23.58 -17.32
N LEU A 3 49.53 23.57 -17.49
CA LEU A 3 48.57 24.19 -16.56
C LEU A 3 47.86 23.09 -15.77
N LEU A 4 48.14 23.05 -14.47
CA LEU A 4 47.41 22.23 -13.49
C LEU A 4 46.16 23.01 -13.05
N LEU A 5 44.97 22.51 -13.38
CA LEU A 5 43.69 23.03 -12.89
C LEU A 5 43.32 22.33 -11.58
N SER A 6 43.26 23.08 -10.50
CA SER A 6 42.78 22.64 -9.18
C SER A 6 41.25 22.74 -9.14
N PHE A 7 40.55 21.64 -8.93
CA PHE A 7 39.10 21.63 -8.68
C PHE A 7 38.84 21.83 -7.18
N ALA A 8 38.22 22.94 -6.81
CA ALA A 8 37.63 23.13 -5.49
C ALA A 8 36.21 22.55 -5.51
N LEU A 9 35.93 21.54 -4.69
CA LEU A 9 34.57 21.03 -4.46
C LEU A 9 33.86 21.92 -3.43
N SER A 10 32.87 22.69 -3.87
CA SER A 10 31.94 23.38 -2.99
C SER A 10 30.82 22.41 -2.56
N THR A 11 30.74 22.09 -1.28
CA THR A 11 29.59 21.38 -0.69
C THR A 11 28.43 22.36 -0.53
N ALA A 12 27.42 22.26 -1.40
CA ALA A 12 26.18 23.01 -1.26
C ALA A 12 25.32 22.40 -0.15
N LEU A 13 25.05 23.16 0.92
CA LEU A 13 24.00 22.81 1.87
C LEU A 13 22.65 23.11 1.21
N ALA A 14 21.80 22.08 1.02
CA ALA A 14 20.42 22.27 0.59
C ALA A 14 19.65 23.01 1.68
N ALA A 15 18.95 24.10 1.31
CA ALA A 15 18.04 24.78 2.21
C ALA A 15 16.85 23.85 2.56
N PRO A 16 16.28 23.96 3.77
CA PRO A 16 15.09 23.18 4.13
C PRO A 16 13.94 23.51 3.18
N THR A 17 13.33 22.49 2.59
CA THR A 17 12.14 22.62 1.74
C THR A 17 11.00 23.17 2.59
N PRO A 18 10.28 24.23 2.14
CA PRO A 18 9.15 24.75 2.90
C PRO A 18 8.04 23.69 2.96
N SER A 19 7.90 23.06 4.12
CA SER A 19 6.85 22.09 4.41
C SER A 19 5.72 22.74 5.21
N CYS A 20 4.49 22.39 4.86
CA CYS A 20 3.30 22.91 5.52
C CYS A 20 2.38 21.78 5.96
N GLU A 21 1.72 21.98 7.10
CA GLU A 21 0.67 21.08 7.57
C GLU A 21 -0.69 21.53 7.04
N TRP A 22 -1.32 20.69 6.22
CA TRP A 22 -2.69 20.89 5.79
C TRP A 22 -3.65 20.39 6.87
N GLN A 23 -4.35 21.30 7.52
CA GLN A 23 -5.37 20.95 8.52
C GLN A 23 -6.71 20.65 7.85
N PHE A 24 -7.25 19.45 8.11
CA PHE A 24 -8.52 19.00 7.53
C PHE A 24 -9.68 19.94 7.92
N GLY A 25 -10.51 20.33 6.93
CA GLY A 25 -11.69 21.16 7.14
C GLY A 25 -11.44 22.62 7.53
N ARG A 26 -10.18 23.07 7.55
CA ARG A 26 -9.80 24.44 7.97
C ARG A 26 -9.50 25.38 6.81
N LEU A 27 -9.29 24.86 5.61
CA LEU A 27 -9.03 25.67 4.43
C LEU A 27 -10.33 26.02 3.72
N PRO A 28 -10.54 27.30 3.36
CA PRO A 28 -11.66 27.66 2.51
C PRO A 28 -11.50 27.01 1.14
N ARG A 29 -12.62 26.84 0.43
CA ARG A 29 -12.58 26.40 -0.96
C ARG A 29 -11.82 27.43 -1.79
N GLN A 30 -10.87 26.97 -2.57
CA GLN A 30 -10.08 27.85 -3.41
C GLN A 30 -10.92 28.40 -4.57
N GLU A 31 -10.77 29.70 -4.82
CA GLU A 31 -11.40 30.43 -5.91
C GLU A 31 -10.45 30.68 -7.08
N GLY A 32 -10.99 31.09 -8.22
CA GLY A 32 -10.22 31.39 -9.43
C GLY A 32 -10.05 30.20 -10.39
N ASP A 33 -9.27 30.45 -11.45
CA ASP A 33 -8.93 29.48 -12.49
C ASP A 33 -7.72 28.64 -12.04
N LEU A 34 -7.97 27.36 -11.77
CA LEU A 34 -6.92 26.41 -11.38
C LEU A 34 -5.94 26.11 -12.53
N GLY A 35 -6.36 26.31 -13.79
CA GLY A 35 -5.46 26.19 -14.94
C GLY A 35 -4.33 27.23 -14.91
N LEU A 36 -4.61 28.46 -14.45
CA LEU A 36 -3.57 29.49 -14.29
C LEU A 36 -2.56 29.10 -13.20
N GLN A 37 -3.00 28.38 -12.16
CA GLN A 37 -2.09 27.90 -11.13
C GLN A 37 -1.22 26.74 -11.62
N VAL A 38 -1.78 25.84 -12.44
CA VAL A 38 -0.99 24.80 -13.12
C VAL A 38 0.11 25.44 -13.98
N GLU A 39 -0.22 26.53 -14.69
CA GLU A 39 0.74 27.27 -15.52
C GLU A 39 1.88 27.90 -14.72
N ALA A 40 1.72 28.07 -13.40
CA ALA A 40 2.71 28.66 -12.51
C ALA A 40 3.74 27.66 -11.95
N PHE A 41 3.55 26.34 -12.14
CA PHE A 41 4.53 25.34 -11.70
C PHE A 41 5.89 25.54 -12.39
N GLN A 42 6.97 25.68 -11.64
CA GLN A 42 8.28 26.01 -12.24
C GLN A 42 9.08 24.77 -12.64
N ASP A 43 8.80 23.63 -12.00
CA ASP A 43 9.44 22.32 -12.26
C ASP A 43 9.00 21.68 -13.59
N LEU A 44 7.85 22.10 -14.12
CA LEU A 44 7.28 21.53 -15.34
C LEU A 44 7.69 22.28 -16.61
N PRO A 45 8.04 21.57 -17.70
CA PRO A 45 8.14 22.17 -19.03
C PRO A 45 6.88 22.92 -19.43
N ALA A 46 7.03 24.08 -20.11
CA ALA A 46 5.91 24.96 -20.46
C ALA A 46 4.79 24.23 -21.24
N ALA A 47 5.16 23.36 -22.19
CA ALA A 47 4.19 22.58 -22.96
C ALA A 47 3.35 21.63 -22.09
N GLN A 48 3.97 21.00 -21.08
CA GLN A 48 3.26 20.13 -20.14
C GLN A 48 2.30 20.93 -19.24
N ARG A 49 2.71 22.12 -18.80
CA ARG A 49 1.83 23.01 -18.01
C ARG A 49 0.61 23.44 -18.80
N GLU A 50 0.81 23.88 -20.04
CA GLU A 50 -0.28 24.30 -20.90
C GLU A 50 -1.26 23.14 -21.16
N ALA A 51 -0.74 21.94 -21.46
CA ALA A 51 -1.56 20.76 -21.68
C ALA A 51 -2.35 20.38 -20.42
N LEU A 52 -1.72 20.29 -19.25
CA LEU A 52 -2.38 20.02 -17.97
C LEU A 52 -3.43 21.09 -17.64
N ALA A 53 -3.11 22.37 -17.82
CA ALA A 53 -4.03 23.47 -17.56
C ALA A 53 -5.29 23.37 -18.44
N ARG A 54 -5.13 23.04 -19.73
CA ARG A 54 -6.28 22.77 -20.62
C ARG A 54 -7.11 21.59 -20.13
N ARG A 55 -6.47 20.49 -19.69
CA ARG A 55 -7.18 19.31 -19.15
C ARG A 55 -7.97 19.65 -17.89
N VAL A 56 -7.38 20.39 -16.95
CA VAL A 56 -8.04 20.86 -15.72
C VAL A 56 -9.25 21.75 -16.05
N ARG A 57 -9.09 22.73 -16.94
CA ARG A 57 -10.20 23.61 -17.36
C ARG A 57 -11.34 22.85 -18.03
N GLN A 58 -11.03 21.78 -18.78
CA GLN A 58 -11.99 20.95 -19.50
C GLN A 58 -12.49 19.73 -18.68
N LEU A 59 -12.04 19.58 -17.44
CA LEU A 59 -12.35 18.43 -16.58
C LEU A 59 -12.02 17.06 -17.22
N ARG A 60 -10.95 16.99 -18.01
CA ARG A 60 -10.44 15.74 -18.59
C ARG A 60 -9.47 15.04 -17.63
N PHE A 61 -10.03 14.48 -16.55
CA PHE A 61 -9.28 13.74 -15.54
C PHE A 61 -9.06 12.29 -15.96
N ASP A 62 -7.98 11.70 -15.44
CA ASP A 62 -7.54 10.33 -15.70
C ASP A 62 -7.99 9.38 -14.58
N ASP A 63 -8.17 9.90 -13.36
CA ASP A 63 -8.63 9.13 -12.20
C ASP A 63 -9.39 9.99 -11.18
N VAL A 64 -10.14 9.32 -10.29
CA VAL A 64 -10.69 9.87 -9.06
C VAL A 64 -9.97 9.22 -7.89
N VAL A 65 -9.17 10.01 -7.17
CA VAL A 65 -8.36 9.53 -6.06
C VAL A 65 -8.95 9.96 -4.72
N VAL A 66 -8.65 9.19 -3.67
CA VAL A 66 -8.93 9.52 -2.28
C VAL A 66 -7.62 9.90 -1.62
N ILE A 67 -7.55 11.12 -1.09
CA ILE A 67 -6.45 11.62 -0.30
C ILE A 67 -6.82 11.43 1.17
N ALA A 68 -6.02 10.67 1.90
CA ALA A 68 -6.16 10.42 3.34
C ALA A 68 -4.91 10.91 4.09
N ARG A 69 -4.90 10.79 5.42
CA ARG A 69 -3.76 11.17 6.28
C ARG A 69 -2.43 10.64 5.70
N ASP A 70 -2.34 9.33 5.53
CA ASP A 70 -1.07 8.65 5.26
C ASP A 70 -0.89 8.21 3.80
N GLY A 71 -1.80 8.58 2.90
CA GLY A 71 -1.71 8.10 1.52
C GLY A 71 -2.73 8.66 0.54
N ILE A 72 -2.53 8.26 -0.71
CA ILE A 72 -3.42 8.56 -1.84
C ILE A 72 -3.78 7.23 -2.50
N THR A 73 -5.07 6.98 -2.65
CA THR A 73 -5.58 5.72 -3.23
C THR A 73 -6.38 6.02 -4.50
N GLY A 74 -6.14 5.24 -5.55
CA GLY A 74 -6.85 5.32 -6.82
C GLY A 74 -6.59 4.10 -7.68
N GLN A 75 -6.67 4.26 -9.00
CA GLN A 75 -6.43 3.20 -9.97
C GLN A 75 -4.94 2.85 -10.13
N GLN A 76 -4.03 3.74 -9.78
CA GLN A 76 -2.59 3.50 -9.80
C GLN A 76 -2.00 3.57 -8.38
N ALA A 77 -0.73 3.19 -8.26
CA ALA A 77 0.04 3.42 -7.06
C ALA A 77 0.58 4.86 -7.07
N TYR A 78 0.37 5.59 -5.97
CA TYR A 78 0.79 6.98 -5.83
C TYR A 78 1.71 7.11 -4.62
N GLU A 79 2.65 8.04 -4.69
CA GLU A 79 3.33 8.47 -3.48
C GLU A 79 2.33 9.15 -2.54
N ALA A 80 2.55 9.04 -1.23
CA ALA A 80 1.75 9.75 -0.25
C ALA A 80 1.96 11.28 -0.32
N SER A 81 3.11 11.73 -0.83
CA SER A 81 3.52 13.14 -0.82
C SER A 81 2.65 14.00 -1.75
N LEU A 82 2.27 15.19 -1.27
CA LEU A 82 1.72 16.27 -2.09
C LEU A 82 2.72 17.41 -2.12
N ARG A 83 2.89 18.02 -3.29
CA ARG A 83 3.91 19.05 -3.51
C ARG A 83 3.35 20.28 -4.19
N ASP A 84 4.08 21.38 -4.04
CA ASP A 84 3.84 22.67 -4.70
C ASP A 84 2.40 23.19 -4.53
N MET A 85 1.84 23.01 -3.34
CA MET A 85 0.44 23.33 -3.05
C MET A 85 0.32 24.71 -2.41
N GLN A 86 -0.68 25.48 -2.80
CA GLN A 86 -1.00 26.75 -2.17
C GLN A 86 -1.96 26.52 -0.99
N LEU A 87 -1.51 26.76 0.23
CA LEU A 87 -2.35 26.71 1.44
C LEU A 87 -2.61 28.12 1.96
N GLY A 88 -3.79 28.66 1.68
CA GLY A 88 -4.10 30.06 1.99
C GLY A 88 -3.17 31.02 1.24
N SER A 89 -2.39 31.82 1.97
CA SER A 89 -1.40 32.73 1.37
C SER A 89 0.00 32.12 1.20
N GLN A 90 0.22 30.90 1.68
CA GLN A 90 1.54 30.26 1.65
C GLN A 90 1.65 29.26 0.49
N HIS A 91 2.80 29.25 -0.16
CA HIS A 91 3.19 28.21 -1.10
C HIS A 91 4.04 27.16 -0.38
N CYS A 92 3.66 25.90 -0.52
CA CYS A 92 4.24 24.77 0.20
C CYS A 92 4.87 23.81 -0.80
N ALA A 93 6.19 23.67 -0.75
CA ALA A 93 6.90 22.73 -1.61
C ALA A 93 6.53 21.29 -1.27
N GLU A 94 6.27 21.02 0.01
CA GLU A 94 5.74 19.74 0.50
C GLU A 94 4.58 20.00 1.46
N VAL A 95 3.56 19.13 1.40
CA VAL A 95 2.40 19.19 2.29
C VAL A 95 2.27 17.91 3.09
N THR A 96 2.27 18.06 4.41
CA THR A 96 1.95 17.00 5.36
C THR A 96 0.47 17.05 5.73
N ARG A 97 -0.07 15.90 6.14
CA ARG A 97 -1.47 15.74 6.57
C ARG A 97 -1.55 15.01 7.92
N SER A 98 -0.47 15.06 8.70
CA SER A 98 -0.28 14.28 9.93
C SER A 98 -1.36 14.56 10.99
N SER A 99 -1.96 15.75 10.96
CA SER A 99 -3.00 16.21 11.88
C SER A 99 -4.42 15.80 11.47
N TRP A 100 -4.62 15.21 10.28
CA TRP A 100 -5.95 14.75 9.86
C TRP A 100 -6.45 13.64 10.77
N PRO A 101 -7.75 13.49 11.06
CA PRO A 101 -8.29 12.25 11.65
C PRO A 101 -8.01 11.01 10.77
N GLU A 102 -8.02 9.80 11.34
CA GLU A 102 -7.73 8.56 10.59
C GLU A 102 -8.78 8.24 9.52
N ASP A 103 -10.04 8.61 9.77
CA ASP A 103 -11.17 8.44 8.86
C ASP A 103 -11.37 9.65 7.93
N ALA A 104 -10.64 10.74 8.16
CA ALA A 104 -10.74 11.94 7.33
C ALA A 104 -10.10 11.74 5.97
N HIS A 105 -10.83 12.14 4.94
CA HIS A 105 -10.38 12.03 3.56
C HIS A 105 -11.00 13.11 2.68
N GLU A 106 -10.29 13.48 1.62
CA GLU A 106 -10.82 14.27 0.52
C GLU A 106 -10.73 13.51 -0.80
N ARG A 107 -11.79 13.54 -1.60
CA ARG A 107 -11.73 13.05 -2.98
C ARG A 107 -11.13 14.12 -3.89
N ALA A 108 -10.31 13.71 -4.85
CA ALA A 108 -9.70 14.59 -5.83
C ALA A 108 -9.78 14.00 -7.24
N LEU A 109 -9.79 14.89 -8.23
CA LEU A 109 -9.66 14.54 -9.65
C LEU A 109 -8.17 14.60 -10.02
N LEU A 110 -7.65 13.53 -10.60
CA LEU A 110 -6.26 13.42 -11.05
C LEU A 110 -6.17 13.74 -12.55
N PHE A 111 -5.21 14.57 -12.94
CA PHE A 111 -4.92 14.91 -14.33
C PHE A 111 -3.45 14.65 -14.60
N CYS A 112 -3.15 13.89 -15.66
CA CYS A 112 -1.78 13.59 -16.05
C CYS A 112 -1.49 14.00 -17.49
N GLU A 113 -0.25 14.41 -17.74
CA GLU A 113 0.33 14.66 -19.06
C GLU A 113 1.73 14.03 -19.07
N GLY A 114 1.87 12.90 -19.77
CA GLY A 114 3.05 12.07 -19.65
C GLY A 114 3.26 11.60 -18.20
N VAL A 115 4.41 11.93 -17.62
CA VAL A 115 4.76 11.60 -16.22
C VAL A 115 4.37 12.69 -15.21
N ALA A 116 3.88 13.83 -15.69
CA ALA A 116 3.50 14.95 -14.84
C ALA A 116 2.02 14.83 -14.44
N CYS A 117 1.74 14.69 -13.13
CA CYS A 117 0.38 14.63 -12.63
C CYS A 117 0.07 15.75 -11.63
N VAL A 118 -1.19 16.18 -11.60
CA VAL A 118 -1.75 17.12 -10.63
C VAL A 118 -3.09 16.61 -10.13
N VAL A 119 -3.43 16.93 -8.89
CA VAL A 119 -4.74 16.64 -8.29
C VAL A 119 -5.48 17.92 -7.99
N VAL A 120 -6.80 17.91 -8.21
CA VAL A 120 -7.72 18.96 -7.78
C VAL A 120 -8.72 18.37 -6.81
N THR A 121 -8.68 18.79 -5.54
CA THR A 121 -9.64 18.29 -4.55
C THR A 121 -11.05 18.78 -4.86
N THR A 122 -12.04 17.92 -4.65
CA THR A 122 -13.43 18.19 -5.03
C THR A 122 -14.15 19.13 -4.04
N GLN A 123 -13.76 19.09 -2.77
CA GLN A 123 -14.37 19.88 -1.70
C GLN A 123 -13.64 21.22 -1.53
N SER A 124 -12.34 21.16 -1.22
CA SER A 124 -11.53 22.35 -0.94
C SER A 124 -10.91 23.01 -2.18
N ARG A 125 -11.00 22.39 -3.37
CA ARG A 125 -10.42 22.88 -4.64
C ARG A 125 -8.94 23.21 -4.61
N GLN A 126 -8.22 22.53 -3.73
CA GLN A 126 -6.78 22.64 -3.67
C GLN A 126 -6.15 21.95 -4.87
N LEU A 127 -5.12 22.58 -5.42
CA LEU A 127 -4.31 22.06 -6.50
C LEU A 127 -2.95 21.65 -5.93
N ALA A 128 -2.51 20.43 -6.21
CA ALA A 128 -1.20 19.95 -5.81
C ALA A 128 -0.59 19.03 -6.86
N ARG A 129 0.74 18.93 -6.86
CA ARG A 129 1.51 17.95 -7.63
C ARG A 129 1.48 16.61 -6.90
N VAL A 130 1.38 15.53 -7.68
CA VAL A 130 1.45 14.14 -7.18
C VAL A 130 2.37 13.31 -8.06
N SER A 131 3.09 12.37 -7.45
CA SER A 131 3.87 11.36 -8.16
C SER A 131 3.11 10.04 -8.23
N LEU A 132 3.21 9.39 -9.38
CA LEU A 132 2.99 7.95 -9.47
C LEU A 132 4.18 7.24 -8.83
N LEU A 133 3.92 6.18 -8.08
CA LEU A 133 5.00 5.25 -7.71
C LEU A 133 5.47 4.57 -9.00
N PRO A 134 6.80 4.53 -9.28
CA PRO A 134 7.32 3.77 -10.40
C PRO A 134 6.78 2.32 -10.33
N PRO A 135 6.50 1.66 -11.46
CA PRO A 135 6.13 0.25 -11.47
C PRO A 135 7.17 -0.59 -10.71
N ASP A 136 8.45 -0.28 -10.93
CA ASP A 136 9.57 -0.92 -10.26
C ASP A 136 9.65 -0.59 -8.76
N ALA A 137 9.07 0.52 -8.29
CA ALA A 137 8.98 0.82 -6.87
C ALA A 137 7.89 -0.03 -6.19
N MET A 138 6.83 -0.40 -6.92
CA MET A 138 5.91 -1.43 -6.46
C MET A 138 6.60 -2.79 -6.49
N ASP A 139 7.35 -3.13 -7.54
CA ASP A 139 8.13 -4.38 -7.56
C ASP A 139 9.21 -4.40 -6.48
N GLN A 140 9.85 -3.27 -6.18
CA GLN A 140 10.82 -3.13 -5.10
C GLN A 140 10.17 -3.14 -3.72
N ALA A 141 8.97 -2.56 -3.56
CA ALA A 141 8.21 -2.63 -2.33
C ALA A 141 7.62 -4.03 -2.11
N LEU A 142 7.22 -4.72 -3.17
CA LEU A 142 6.87 -6.14 -3.17
C LEU A 142 8.09 -6.99 -2.86
N ASP A 143 9.26 -6.67 -3.43
CA ASP A 143 10.53 -7.32 -3.12
C ASP A 143 11.00 -6.97 -1.71
N GLU A 144 10.74 -5.78 -1.19
CA GLU A 144 11.04 -5.36 0.18
C GLU A 144 10.13 -6.10 1.16
N LEU A 145 8.82 -6.18 0.86
CA LEU A 145 7.85 -7.01 1.57
C LEU A 145 8.17 -8.51 1.47
N ALA A 146 8.76 -8.97 0.37
CA ALA A 146 9.23 -10.34 0.20
C ALA A 146 10.59 -10.59 0.87
N ARG A 147 11.43 -9.55 1.01
CA ARG A 147 12.71 -9.56 1.73
C ARG A 147 12.50 -9.39 3.24
N HIS A 148 11.40 -8.77 3.67
CA HIS A 148 10.91 -8.89 5.03
C HIS A 148 10.48 -10.33 5.25
N PRO A 149 11.06 -11.05 6.23
CA PRO A 149 10.66 -12.41 6.50
C PRO A 149 9.30 -12.38 7.20
N THR A 150 8.20 -12.26 6.44
CA THR A 150 6.97 -12.94 6.83
C THR A 150 7.31 -14.42 6.86
N ALA A 151 7.24 -15.02 8.05
CA ALA A 151 7.57 -16.40 8.35
C ALA A 151 7.43 -17.35 7.13
N THR A 152 8.56 -17.63 6.50
CA THR A 152 8.90 -18.73 5.58
C THR A 152 7.75 -19.40 4.81
N GLY A 153 7.59 -19.03 3.54
CA GLY A 153 7.07 -19.90 2.47
C GLY A 153 6.57 -19.13 1.26
N ALA A 154 6.77 -19.71 0.05
CA ALA A 154 6.36 -19.12 -1.23
C ALA A 154 4.91 -18.60 -1.19
N ALA A 155 4.66 -17.46 -1.84
CA ALA A 155 3.34 -16.85 -2.01
C ALA A 155 2.34 -17.90 -2.53
N SER A 156 1.62 -18.52 -1.59
CA SER A 156 0.63 -19.55 -1.83
C SER A 156 -0.68 -19.05 -1.25
N VAL A 157 -1.80 -19.46 -1.86
CA VAL A 157 -3.15 -19.08 -1.41
C VAL A 157 -3.51 -19.75 -0.06
N TRP A 158 -2.54 -20.38 0.60
CA TRP A 158 -2.65 -21.05 1.90
C TRP A 158 -1.40 -20.82 2.73
N ALA A 159 -1.52 -20.91 4.05
CA ALA A 159 -0.39 -20.76 4.94
C ALA A 159 0.65 -21.86 4.67
N PRO A 160 1.90 -21.50 4.39
CA PRO A 160 2.94 -22.47 4.13
C PRO A 160 3.17 -23.33 5.37
N ARG A 161 3.55 -24.59 5.13
CA ARG A 161 3.88 -25.58 6.15
C ARG A 161 2.75 -25.85 7.14
N ARG A 162 1.50 -25.67 6.70
CA ARG A 162 0.34 -25.83 7.58
C ARG A 162 -0.83 -26.51 6.91
N VAL A 163 -1.45 -27.44 7.65
CA VAL A 163 -2.70 -28.12 7.28
C VAL A 163 -3.71 -27.91 8.39
N LEU A 164 -4.95 -27.55 8.05
CA LEU A 164 -6.05 -27.47 9.00
C LEU A 164 -6.72 -28.84 9.11
N VAL A 165 -6.97 -29.27 10.34
CA VAL A 165 -7.74 -30.50 10.61
C VAL A 165 -8.84 -30.23 11.63
N GLY A 166 -9.99 -30.86 11.40
CA GLY A 166 -11.05 -30.94 12.39
C GLY A 166 -11.04 -32.32 13.04
N ALA A 167 -10.90 -32.38 14.35
CA ALA A 167 -11.03 -33.63 15.10
C ALA A 167 -12.51 -34.07 15.17
N ARG A 168 -12.76 -35.38 15.13
CA ARG A 168 -14.08 -35.91 15.53
C ARG A 168 -14.22 -35.84 17.05
N ALA A 169 -15.46 -35.81 17.53
CA ALA A 169 -15.76 -35.80 18.96
C ALA A 169 -15.08 -36.97 19.68
N GLY A 170 -14.47 -36.70 20.84
CA GLY A 170 -13.77 -37.69 21.66
C GLY A 170 -12.29 -37.87 21.34
N LEU A 171 -11.76 -37.26 20.27
CA LEU A 171 -10.32 -37.29 19.99
C LEU A 171 -9.59 -36.21 20.80
N SER A 172 -8.65 -36.62 21.65
CA SER A 172 -7.88 -35.72 22.51
C SER A 172 -6.76 -34.99 21.76
N ASP A 173 -6.31 -33.85 22.27
CA ASP A 173 -5.19 -33.08 21.73
C ASP A 173 -3.91 -33.94 21.61
N VAL A 174 -3.69 -34.87 22.54
CA VAL A 174 -2.56 -35.81 22.53
C VAL A 174 -2.65 -36.78 21.34
N GLU A 175 -3.85 -37.28 21.04
CA GLU A 175 -4.06 -38.18 19.90
C GLU A 175 -3.94 -37.44 18.56
N VAL A 176 -4.42 -36.20 18.47
CA VAL A 176 -4.17 -35.35 17.31
C VAL A 176 -2.66 -35.11 17.13
N GLY A 177 -1.93 -34.88 18.22
CA GLY A 177 -0.47 -34.78 18.21
C GLY A 177 0.21 -36.05 17.67
N LYS A 178 -0.28 -37.24 18.04
CA LYS A 178 0.22 -38.52 17.49
C LYS A 178 -0.03 -38.63 15.99
N ILE A 179 -1.22 -38.26 15.51
CA ILE A 179 -1.56 -38.23 14.08
C ILE A 179 -0.64 -37.27 13.32
N ALA A 180 -0.43 -36.06 13.84
CA ALA A 180 0.48 -35.08 13.25
C ALA A 180 1.93 -35.56 13.17
N SER A 181 2.41 -36.26 14.22
CA SER A 181 3.78 -36.75 14.32
C SER A 181 4.14 -37.76 13.22
N VAL A 182 3.16 -38.52 12.70
CA VAL A 182 3.37 -39.45 11.56
C VAL A 182 3.87 -38.71 10.32
N HIS A 183 3.48 -37.44 10.16
CA HIS A 183 3.88 -36.57 9.06
C HIS A 183 5.04 -35.63 9.43
N GLY A 184 5.71 -35.89 10.57
CA GLY A 184 6.76 -35.03 11.12
C GLY A 184 6.25 -33.69 11.65
N GLY A 185 4.93 -33.53 11.79
CA GLY A 185 4.29 -32.28 12.16
C GLY A 185 3.93 -32.18 13.64
N LYS A 186 3.61 -30.97 14.09
CA LYS A 186 3.13 -30.67 15.44
C LYS A 186 1.71 -30.09 15.38
N ALA A 187 0.81 -30.63 16.20
CA ALA A 187 -0.55 -30.12 16.28
C ALA A 187 -0.66 -28.94 17.26
N ARG A 188 -1.36 -27.88 16.87
CA ARG A 188 -1.72 -26.73 17.71
C ARG A 188 -3.21 -26.46 17.59
N ARG A 189 -3.90 -26.40 18.72
CA ARG A 189 -5.35 -26.14 18.77
C ARG A 189 -5.66 -24.67 18.43
N LEU A 190 -6.67 -24.45 17.59
CA LEU A 190 -7.12 -23.12 17.17
C LEU A 190 -8.40 -22.68 17.88
N GLY A 191 -9.29 -23.62 18.22
CA GLY A 191 -10.52 -23.31 18.96
C GLY A 191 -11.53 -24.45 18.97
N PRO A 192 -12.61 -24.33 19.77
CA PRO A 192 -13.79 -25.17 19.64
C PRO A 192 -14.41 -25.02 18.23
N PRO A 193 -14.95 -26.09 17.61
CA PRO A 193 -15.23 -27.43 18.14
C PRO A 193 -14.09 -28.46 17.94
N GLY A 194 -12.82 -28.07 18.12
CA GLY A 194 -11.68 -29.00 18.00
C GLY A 194 -10.98 -28.90 16.64
N VAL A 195 -10.71 -27.67 16.22
CA VAL A 195 -9.92 -27.37 15.02
C VAL A 195 -8.46 -27.22 15.42
N PHE A 196 -7.57 -27.83 14.65
CA PHE A 196 -6.13 -27.81 14.87
C PHE A 196 -5.41 -27.38 13.60
N ALA A 197 -4.32 -26.64 13.77
CA ALA A 197 -3.30 -26.47 12.75
C ALA A 197 -2.21 -27.53 12.97
N ILE A 198 -1.85 -28.26 11.91
CA ILE A 198 -0.69 -29.14 11.90
C ILE A 198 0.46 -28.38 11.22
N GLU A 199 1.45 -27.99 12.02
CA GLU A 199 2.70 -27.36 11.58
C GLU A 199 3.62 -28.46 11.00
N LEU A 200 4.02 -28.34 9.73
CA LEU A 200 4.79 -29.34 8.99
C LEU A 200 6.28 -28.97 8.86
N PRO A 201 7.19 -29.95 8.71
CA PRO A 201 8.58 -29.69 8.40
C PRO A 201 8.74 -29.19 6.95
N ALA A 202 9.83 -28.50 6.65
CA ALA A 202 10.03 -27.84 5.36
C ALA A 202 10.08 -28.80 4.15
N ASN A 203 10.35 -30.08 4.39
CA ASN A 203 10.40 -31.12 3.36
C ASN A 203 9.07 -31.85 3.14
N ALA A 204 8.03 -31.54 3.90
CA ALA A 204 6.71 -32.17 3.76
C ALA A 204 5.80 -31.35 2.83
N SER A 205 5.10 -32.03 1.93
CA SER A 205 4.10 -31.40 1.06
C SER A 205 2.75 -31.28 1.78
N GLU A 206 2.28 -30.04 1.96
CA GLU A 206 0.99 -29.73 2.61
C GLU A 206 -0.17 -30.38 1.87
N LYS A 207 -0.14 -30.34 0.52
CA LYS A 207 -1.16 -30.94 -0.33
C LYS A 207 -1.21 -32.47 -0.18
N ALA A 208 -0.06 -33.12 -0.13
CA ALA A 208 0.00 -34.57 0.05
C ALA A 208 -0.46 -34.99 1.45
N VAL A 209 -0.04 -34.25 2.48
CA VAL A 209 -0.43 -34.51 3.87
C VAL A 209 -1.93 -34.26 4.05
N ALA A 210 -2.48 -33.15 3.57
CA ALA A 210 -3.92 -32.87 3.62
C ALA A 210 -4.75 -33.95 2.90
N ALA A 211 -4.33 -34.39 1.71
CA ALA A 211 -5.00 -35.46 0.98
C ALA A 211 -4.93 -36.84 1.68
N THR A 212 -3.90 -37.05 2.50
CA THR A 212 -3.76 -38.28 3.30
C THR A 212 -4.64 -38.21 4.54
N LEU A 213 -4.55 -37.11 5.28
CA LEU A 213 -5.30 -36.88 6.51
C LEU A 213 -6.81 -36.76 6.26
N SER A 214 -7.24 -36.31 5.08
CA SER A 214 -8.67 -36.21 4.75
C SER A 214 -9.36 -37.58 4.69
N ARG A 215 -8.59 -38.66 4.56
CA ARG A 215 -9.07 -40.05 4.62
C ARG A 215 -8.93 -40.68 6.00
N HIS A 216 -8.41 -39.97 7.00
CA HIS A 216 -8.18 -40.51 8.33
C HIS A 216 -9.52 -40.67 9.09
N PRO A 217 -9.84 -41.86 9.64
CA PRO A 217 -11.16 -42.15 10.20
C PRO A 217 -11.53 -41.29 11.42
N GLN A 218 -10.53 -40.82 12.18
CA GLN A 218 -10.72 -40.00 13.37
C GLN A 218 -10.80 -38.49 13.08
N LEU A 219 -10.54 -38.06 11.84
CA LEU A 219 -10.65 -36.66 11.44
C LEU A 219 -11.98 -36.43 10.72
N LYS A 220 -12.58 -35.26 10.95
CA LYS A 220 -13.80 -34.79 10.28
C LYS A 220 -13.46 -34.15 8.94
N PHE A 221 -12.37 -33.41 8.89
CA PHE A 221 -11.81 -32.82 7.67
C PHE A 221 -10.30 -32.65 7.82
N ALA A 222 -9.60 -32.57 6.68
CA ALA A 222 -8.22 -32.10 6.59
C ALA A 222 -8.05 -31.34 5.27
N GLU A 223 -7.61 -30.09 5.34
CA GLU A 223 -7.51 -29.20 4.18
C GLU A 223 -6.30 -28.26 4.28
N LEU A 224 -5.98 -27.62 3.15
CA LEU A 224 -4.98 -26.56 3.13
C LEU A 224 -5.51 -25.35 3.93
N ASP A 225 -4.66 -24.73 4.74
CA ASP A 225 -5.02 -23.55 5.53
C ASP A 225 -5.10 -22.29 4.66
N ARG A 226 -6.19 -22.13 3.93
CA ARG A 226 -6.33 -21.06 2.94
C ARG A 226 -6.47 -19.68 3.59
N LEU A 227 -5.96 -18.67 2.89
CA LEU A 227 -6.25 -17.27 3.22
C LEU A 227 -7.76 -17.04 3.09
N ALA A 228 -8.40 -16.61 4.18
CA ALA A 228 -9.78 -16.15 4.17
C ALA A 228 -9.80 -14.64 3.93
N THR A 229 -10.54 -14.19 2.91
CA THR A 229 -10.84 -12.77 2.74
C THR A 229 -11.72 -12.33 3.91
N PRO A 230 -11.37 -11.27 4.67
CA PRO A 230 -12.25 -10.76 5.71
C PRO A 230 -13.54 -10.26 5.06
N ALA A 231 -14.58 -11.09 5.11
CA ALA A 231 -15.94 -10.62 4.91
C ALA A 231 -16.32 -9.83 6.17
N LEU A 232 -16.92 -8.66 5.98
CA LEU A 232 -17.51 -7.82 7.03
C LEU A 232 -18.06 -8.69 8.17
N ALA A 233 -17.54 -8.46 9.38
CA ALA A 233 -17.83 -9.26 10.55
C ALA A 233 -19.34 -9.42 10.77
N PRO A 234 -19.87 -10.64 10.95
CA PRO A 234 -21.18 -10.80 11.53
C PRO A 234 -21.08 -10.53 13.05
N ASN A 235 -21.86 -9.52 13.46
CA ASN A 235 -22.32 -9.12 14.79
C ASN A 235 -21.87 -9.98 15.99
#